data_AF-A0A8B6F9V5-F1
#
_entry.id   AF-A0A8B6F9V5-F1
#
_cell.length_a   1.000
_cell.length_b   1.000
_cell.length_c   1.000
_cell.angle_alpha   90.00
_cell.angle_beta   90.00
_cell.angle_gamma   90.00
#
_symmetry.space_group_name_H-M   'P 1'
#
loop_
_entity.id
_entity.type
_entity.pdbx_description
1 polymer ?
#
loop_
_entity_poly.entity_id
_entity_poly.type
_entity_poly.pdbx_seq_one_letter_code
_entity_poly.pdbx_strand_id
1 'polypeptide(L)'
;MERKSSLTVSTHLQEEQLIDAYFHDFEVFDDTLKNILTKYTYQAIQKRKSVELRVEDYEKYREILPSVFERNLDIENLKDGHQCLMYSLTWPPFATFLEMFNDQQFFVSLNENCQKWIRKFIDVLKAVCDGICDGTVSVNDLRFILKNLENFRSVVRQLNEVTINMDNFESIIQTRRKEIEKYEEVADHVEKLNRVCERYLGAKMKEMEKRPQKCFLHVGEL
;
A
#
# COMPACT_ATOMS: atom_id res chain seq x y z
N MET A 1 -9.68 -7.57 -32.46
CA MET A 1 -9.91 -7.52 -31.00
C MET A 1 -9.19 -6.29 -30.46
N GLU A 2 -9.66 -5.07 -30.76
CA GLU A 2 -8.88 -3.81 -30.56
C GLU A 2 -9.74 -2.62 -30.05
N ARG A 3 -10.93 -2.86 -29.47
CA ARG A 3 -11.82 -1.77 -29.01
C ARG A 3 -11.56 -1.26 -27.59
N LYS A 4 -10.59 -1.81 -26.85
CA LYS A 4 -10.35 -1.43 -25.45
C LYS A 4 -9.45 -0.21 -25.28
N SER A 5 -8.56 0.09 -26.23
CA SER A 5 -7.58 1.18 -26.13
C SER A 5 -8.16 2.56 -26.42
N SER A 6 -9.11 2.67 -27.36
CA SER A 6 -9.71 3.96 -27.73
C SER A 6 -10.72 4.48 -26.68
N LEU A 7 -11.39 3.59 -25.94
CA LEU A 7 -12.35 3.98 -24.91
C LEU A 7 -11.66 4.53 -23.65
N THR A 8 -10.56 3.92 -23.20
CA THR A 8 -9.82 4.37 -22.01
C THR A 8 -9.16 5.74 -22.21
N VAL A 9 -8.68 6.03 -23.42
CA VAL A 9 -8.10 7.35 -23.74
C VAL A 9 -9.18 8.43 -23.74
N SER A 10 -10.38 8.13 -24.27
CA SER A 10 -11.52 9.07 -24.27
C SER A 10 -12.03 9.38 -22.86
N THR A 11 -12.07 8.38 -21.96
CA THR A 11 -12.52 8.60 -20.57
C THR A 11 -11.49 9.37 -19.74
N HIS A 12 -10.19 9.12 -19.95
CA HIS A 12 -9.14 9.87 -19.24
C HIS A 12 -9.16 11.36 -19.59
N LEU A 13 -9.33 11.69 -20.88
CA LEU A 13 -9.43 13.07 -21.34
C LEU A 13 -10.66 13.80 -20.76
N GLN A 14 -11.79 13.09 -20.64
CA GLN A 14 -13.02 13.64 -20.03
C GLN A 14 -12.86 13.88 -18.52
N GLU A 15 -12.18 12.97 -17.81
CA GLU A 15 -11.87 13.14 -16.38
C GLU A 15 -10.90 14.32 -16.15
N GLU A 16 -9.97 14.54 -17.07
CA GLU A 16 -9.02 15.67 -17.05
C GLU A 16 -9.75 17.00 -17.26
N GLN A 17 -10.63 17.05 -18.26
CA GLN A 17 -11.46 18.23 -18.55
C GLN A 17 -12.42 18.58 -17.41
N LEU A 18 -12.92 17.58 -16.67
CA LEU A 18 -13.78 17.79 -15.50
C LEU A 18 -13.00 18.36 -14.31
N ILE A 19 -11.79 17.84 -14.09
CA ILE A 19 -10.84 18.38 -13.11
C ILE A 19 -10.51 19.83 -13.50
N ASP A 20 -10.07 20.07 -14.73
CA ASP A 20 -9.71 21.41 -15.22
C ASP A 20 -10.89 22.40 -15.14
N ALA A 21 -12.11 21.99 -15.53
CA ALA A 21 -13.30 22.84 -15.41
C ALA A 21 -13.63 23.18 -13.96
N TYR A 22 -13.39 22.25 -13.03
CA TYR A 22 -13.51 22.52 -11.60
C TYR A 22 -12.42 23.48 -11.12
N PHE A 23 -11.19 23.36 -11.60
CA PHE A 23 -10.11 24.21 -11.14
C PHE A 23 -10.04 25.59 -11.80
N HIS A 24 -10.64 25.78 -12.97
CA HIS A 24 -10.56 27.04 -13.70
C HIS A 24 -11.89 27.77 -13.80
N ASP A 25 -13.01 27.05 -13.94
CA ASP A 25 -14.32 27.65 -14.23
C ASP A 25 -15.32 27.53 -13.07
N PHE A 26 -14.95 26.92 -11.94
CA PHE A 26 -15.87 26.64 -10.82
C PHE A 26 -16.68 27.85 -10.36
N GLU A 27 -16.06 29.02 -10.24
CA GLU A 27 -16.75 30.23 -9.79
C GLU A 27 -17.78 30.78 -10.76
N VAL A 28 -17.71 30.39 -12.03
CA VAL A 28 -18.63 30.83 -13.09
C VAL A 28 -19.92 30.00 -13.08
N PHE A 29 -19.91 28.82 -12.47
CA PHE A 29 -21.05 27.93 -12.43
C PHE A 29 -22.03 28.24 -11.29
N ASP A 30 -23.31 27.97 -11.52
CA ASP A 30 -24.32 28.00 -10.46
C ASP A 30 -24.13 26.88 -9.44
N ASP A 31 -24.79 26.99 -8.27
CA ASP A 31 -24.66 26.02 -7.17
C ASP A 31 -25.01 24.58 -7.58
N THR A 32 -25.91 24.38 -8.55
CA THR A 32 -26.30 23.04 -8.99
C THR A 32 -25.19 22.41 -9.82
N LEU A 33 -24.63 23.16 -10.78
CA LEU A 33 -23.50 22.74 -11.60
C LEU A 33 -22.23 22.60 -10.78
N LYS A 34 -21.98 23.50 -9.82
CA LYS A 34 -20.90 23.38 -8.83
C LYS A 34 -20.99 22.04 -8.09
N ASN A 35 -22.16 21.69 -7.55
CA ASN A 35 -22.36 20.41 -6.85
C ASN A 35 -22.13 19.19 -7.76
N ILE A 36 -22.57 19.25 -9.01
CA ILE A 36 -22.36 18.19 -10.00
C ILE A 36 -20.86 18.05 -10.31
N LEU A 37 -20.18 19.15 -10.62
CA LEU A 37 -18.75 19.18 -10.91
C LEU A 37 -17.94 18.67 -9.71
N THR A 38 -18.22 19.14 -8.49
CA THR A 38 -17.58 18.62 -7.26
C THR A 38 -17.69 17.11 -7.18
N LYS A 39 -18.88 16.54 -7.44
CA LYS A 39 -19.12 15.09 -7.38
C LYS A 39 -18.33 14.32 -8.44
N TYR A 40 -18.25 14.83 -9.67
CA TYR A 40 -17.52 14.16 -10.75
C TYR A 40 -16.00 14.32 -10.61
N THR A 41 -15.53 15.51 -10.23
CA THR A 41 -14.12 15.78 -9.91
C THR A 41 -13.64 14.91 -8.75
N TYR A 42 -14.46 14.75 -7.72
CA TYR A 42 -14.23 13.79 -6.63
C TYR A 42 -14.01 12.36 -7.18
N GLN A 43 -14.88 11.89 -8.07
CA GLN A 43 -14.79 10.54 -8.63
C GLN A 43 -13.57 10.37 -9.54
N ALA A 44 -13.18 11.43 -10.26
CA ALA A 44 -12.00 11.46 -11.10
C ALA A 44 -10.71 11.40 -10.26
N ILE A 45 -10.62 12.21 -9.19
CA ILE A 45 -9.50 12.21 -8.24
C ILE A 45 -9.35 10.84 -7.58
N GLN A 46 -10.46 10.22 -7.18
CA GLN A 46 -10.45 8.89 -6.55
C GLN A 46 -9.88 7.79 -7.46
N LYS A 47 -10.12 7.87 -8.77
CA LYS A 47 -9.68 6.86 -9.75
C LYS A 47 -8.27 7.08 -10.28
N ARG A 48 -7.74 8.31 -10.19
CA ARG A 48 -6.45 8.66 -10.79
C ARG A 48 -5.27 8.14 -9.97
N LYS A 49 -4.22 7.75 -10.70
CA LYS A 49 -2.92 7.35 -10.14
C LYS A 49 -2.03 8.53 -9.74
N SER A 50 -2.30 9.70 -10.28
CA SER A 50 -1.66 10.95 -9.90
C SER A 50 -2.60 12.08 -10.30
N VAL A 51 -2.70 13.08 -9.45
CA VAL A 51 -3.24 14.37 -9.83
C VAL A 51 -2.00 15.26 -9.92
N GLU A 52 -1.63 15.66 -11.13
CA GLU A 52 -0.62 16.70 -11.28
C GLU A 52 -1.26 18.00 -10.82
N LEU A 53 -0.97 18.38 -9.59
CA LEU A 53 -1.47 19.60 -9.02
C LEU A 53 -0.62 20.76 -9.53
N ARG A 54 -1.27 21.75 -10.11
CA ARG A 54 -0.66 23.06 -10.27
C ARG A 54 -0.77 23.78 -8.93
N VAL A 55 0.30 24.50 -8.57
CA VAL A 55 0.38 25.27 -7.30
C VAL A 55 -0.79 26.26 -7.17
N GLU A 56 -1.29 26.76 -8.30
CA GLU A 56 -2.41 27.71 -8.39
C GLU A 56 -3.76 27.12 -7.96
N ASP A 57 -3.90 25.79 -7.98
CA ASP A 57 -5.15 25.10 -7.69
C ASP A 57 -5.25 24.66 -6.21
N TYR A 58 -4.19 24.85 -5.43
CA TYR A 58 -4.03 24.34 -4.07
C TYR A 58 -5.17 24.73 -3.12
N GLU A 59 -5.66 25.98 -3.18
CA GLU A 59 -6.79 26.44 -2.37
C GLU A 59 -8.12 25.76 -2.75
N LYS A 60 -8.34 25.43 -4.02
CA LYS A 60 -9.55 24.72 -4.46
C LYS A 60 -9.49 23.25 -4.07
N TYR A 61 -8.29 22.67 -4.09
CA TYR A 61 -8.06 21.33 -3.57
C TYR A 61 -8.28 21.26 -2.05
N ARG A 62 -8.00 22.34 -1.31
CA ARG A 62 -8.28 22.43 0.13
C ARG A 62 -9.71 22.12 0.51
N GLU A 63 -10.67 22.52 -0.32
CA GLU A 63 -12.08 22.32 -0.03
C GLU A 63 -12.54 20.88 -0.29
N ILE A 64 -12.04 20.24 -1.35
CA ILE A 64 -12.51 18.91 -1.76
C ILE A 64 -11.75 17.78 -1.09
N LEU A 65 -10.43 17.93 -0.93
CA LEU A 65 -9.56 16.83 -0.51
C LEU A 65 -9.95 16.22 0.84
N PRO A 66 -10.34 16.97 1.89
CA PRO A 66 -10.77 16.36 3.15
C PRO A 66 -11.94 15.39 2.93
N SER A 67 -12.89 15.78 2.09
CA SER A 67 -14.03 14.93 1.73
C SER A 67 -13.63 13.70 0.91
N VAL A 68 -12.64 13.84 0.01
CA VAL A 68 -12.03 12.73 -0.73
C VAL A 68 -11.31 11.76 0.19
N PHE A 69 -10.58 12.29 1.16
CA PHE A 69 -9.87 11.49 2.15
C PHE A 69 -10.87 10.67 2.97
N GLU A 70 -11.87 11.29 3.59
CA GLU A 70 -12.83 10.62 4.48
C GLU A 70 -13.63 9.52 3.78
N ARG A 71 -14.06 9.77 2.55
CA ARG A 71 -14.88 8.81 1.81
C ARG A 71 -14.06 7.67 1.20
N ASN A 72 -12.76 7.87 0.96
CA ASN A 72 -11.85 6.78 0.55
C ASN A 72 -11.31 6.01 1.75
N LEU A 73 -11.27 6.64 2.91
CA LEU A 73 -10.81 6.03 4.14
C LEU A 73 -11.84 5.03 4.62
N ASP A 74 -11.65 3.77 4.24
CA ASP A 74 -12.40 2.65 4.80
C ASP A 74 -11.88 2.34 6.21
N ILE A 75 -12.33 3.16 7.17
CA ILE A 75 -11.91 3.13 8.57
C ILE A 75 -12.09 1.75 9.19
N GLU A 76 -13.15 1.03 8.83
CA GLU A 76 -13.46 -0.30 9.38
C GLU A 76 -12.40 -1.35 9.00
N ASN A 77 -11.70 -1.12 7.89
CA ASN A 77 -10.64 -1.96 7.37
C ASN A 77 -9.22 -1.50 7.74
N LEU A 78 -9.06 -0.43 8.54
CA LEU A 78 -7.75 0.10 8.99
C LEU A 78 -7.47 -0.21 10.47
N LYS A 79 -7.44 -1.51 10.79
CA LYS A 79 -7.33 -2.05 12.15
C LYS A 79 -5.91 -1.98 12.72
N ASP A 80 -4.89 -2.08 11.88
CA ASP A 80 -3.48 -2.11 12.30
C ASP A 80 -2.55 -1.23 11.44
N GLY A 81 -1.27 -1.19 11.81
CA GLY A 81 -0.25 -0.44 11.10
C GLY A 81 0.07 -0.99 9.70
N HIS A 82 -0.05 -2.30 9.50
CA HIS A 82 0.17 -2.93 8.20
C HIS A 82 -0.86 -2.45 7.17
N GLN A 83 -2.14 -2.43 7.56
CA GLN A 83 -3.22 -1.92 6.72
C GLN A 83 -3.06 -0.42 6.43
N CYS A 84 -2.58 0.35 7.41
CA CYS A 84 -2.28 1.76 7.21
C CYS A 84 -1.17 1.95 6.17
N LEU A 85 -0.07 1.20 6.29
CA LEU A 85 1.01 1.18 5.29
C LEU A 85 0.49 0.78 3.91
N MET A 86 -0.30 -0.30 3.83
CA MET A 86 -0.86 -0.77 2.57
C MET A 86 -1.68 0.31 1.87
N TYR A 87 -2.56 0.97 2.61
CA TYR A 87 -3.40 2.05 2.09
C TYR A 87 -2.53 3.21 1.57
N SER A 88 -1.56 3.67 2.37
CA SER A 88 -0.66 4.77 1.99
C SER A 88 0.11 4.53 0.69
N LEU A 89 0.44 3.28 0.38
CA LEU A 89 1.24 2.94 -0.81
C LEU A 89 0.41 2.49 -2.01
N THR A 90 -0.85 2.10 -1.79
CA THR A 90 -1.74 1.64 -2.87
C THR A 90 -2.70 2.71 -3.33
N TRP A 91 -3.04 3.67 -2.49
CA TRP A 91 -3.85 4.82 -2.87
C TRP A 91 -2.94 5.91 -3.46
N PRO A 92 -2.87 6.03 -4.79
CA PRO A 92 -1.80 6.81 -5.41
C PRO A 92 -1.83 8.32 -5.11
N PRO A 93 -3.01 8.98 -4.95
CA PRO A 93 -3.06 10.36 -4.49
C PRO A 93 -2.42 10.60 -3.13
N PHE A 94 -2.23 9.58 -2.29
CA PHE A 94 -1.86 9.75 -0.88
C PHE A 94 -0.57 10.57 -0.66
N ALA A 95 0.45 10.43 -1.52
CA ALA A 95 1.67 11.23 -1.42
C ALA A 95 1.39 12.73 -1.59
N THR A 96 0.56 13.07 -2.58
CA THR A 96 0.12 14.42 -2.87
C THR A 96 -0.75 14.99 -1.72
N PHE A 97 -1.57 14.15 -1.12
CA PHE A 97 -2.33 14.53 0.08
C PHE A 97 -1.40 14.87 1.25
N LEU A 98 -0.38 14.04 1.51
CA LEU A 98 0.60 14.31 2.55
C LEU A 98 1.36 15.63 2.33
N GLU A 99 1.75 15.91 1.09
CA GLU A 99 2.37 17.19 0.72
C GLU A 99 1.49 18.39 1.12
N MET A 100 0.17 18.28 0.93
CA MET A 100 -0.74 19.35 1.34
C MET A 100 -0.86 19.49 2.85
N PHE A 101 -0.87 18.36 3.54
CA PHE A 101 -1.00 18.32 5.00
C PHE A 101 0.26 18.78 5.74
N ASN A 102 1.38 18.96 5.03
CA ASN A 102 2.55 19.61 5.59
C ASN A 102 2.34 21.11 5.86
N ASP A 103 1.39 21.76 5.19
CA ASP A 103 0.95 23.10 5.57
C ASP A 103 0.12 23.00 6.86
N GLN A 104 0.67 23.49 7.97
CA GLN A 104 -0.03 23.47 9.27
C GLN A 104 -1.36 24.21 9.24
N GLN A 105 -1.51 25.26 8.43
CA GLN A 105 -2.78 25.98 8.32
C GLN A 105 -3.85 25.12 7.64
N PHE A 106 -3.42 24.32 6.66
CA PHE A 106 -4.28 23.34 5.99
C PHE A 106 -4.65 22.21 6.93
N PHE A 107 -3.67 21.62 7.61
CA PHE A 107 -3.88 20.50 8.53
C PHE A 107 -4.87 20.83 9.66
N VAL A 108 -4.77 22.02 10.25
CA VAL A 108 -5.68 22.47 11.33
C VAL A 108 -7.09 22.74 10.83
N SER A 109 -7.27 23.07 9.54
CA SER A 109 -8.59 23.29 8.93
C SER A 109 -9.37 22.00 8.65
N LEU A 110 -8.73 20.83 8.75
CA LEU A 110 -9.39 19.54 8.63
C LEU A 110 -10.21 19.23 9.87
N ASN A 111 -11.21 18.36 9.75
CA ASN A 111 -11.88 17.85 10.93
C ASN A 111 -10.95 16.93 11.76
N GLU A 112 -11.28 16.76 13.04
CA GLU A 112 -10.43 16.04 13.99
C GLU A 112 -10.17 14.58 13.58
N ASN A 113 -11.14 13.93 12.93
CA ASN A 113 -11.00 12.56 12.45
C ASN A 113 -9.96 12.45 11.34
N CYS A 114 -10.01 13.33 10.33
CA CYS A 114 -8.99 13.43 9.30
C CYS A 114 -7.60 13.63 9.90
N GLN A 115 -7.47 14.62 10.79
CA GLN A 115 -6.21 14.92 11.46
C GLN A 115 -5.64 13.69 12.19
N LYS A 116 -6.49 12.98 12.93
CA LYS A 116 -6.10 11.77 13.66
C LYS A 116 -5.57 10.68 12.74
N TRP A 117 -6.26 10.43 11.62
CA TRP A 117 -5.85 9.41 10.66
C TRP A 117 -4.58 9.77 9.92
N ILE A 118 -4.45 11.01 9.46
CA ILE A 118 -3.23 11.50 8.81
C ILE A 118 -2.02 11.35 9.75
N ARG A 119 -2.16 11.74 11.03
CA ARG A 119 -1.11 11.50 12.04
C ARG A 119 -0.77 10.02 12.17
N LYS A 120 -1.79 9.15 12.28
CA LYS A 120 -1.57 7.69 12.36
C LYS A 120 -0.80 7.16 11.15
N PHE A 121 -1.13 7.60 9.93
CA PHE A 121 -0.40 7.19 8.74
C PHE A 121 1.05 7.69 8.74
N ILE A 122 1.28 8.95 9.14
CA ILE A 122 2.62 9.52 9.28
C ILE A 122 3.44 8.72 10.30
N ASP A 123 2.88 8.42 11.47
CA ASP A 123 3.54 7.66 12.53
C ASP A 123 3.91 6.25 12.07
N VAL A 124 3.00 5.58 11.36
CA VAL A 124 3.27 4.26 10.75
C VAL A 124 4.39 4.34 9.73
N LEU A 125 4.35 5.32 8.82
CA LEU A 125 5.37 5.49 7.80
C LEU A 125 6.74 5.79 8.41
N LYS A 126 6.80 6.60 9.46
CA LYS A 126 8.02 6.87 10.24
C LYS A 126 8.58 5.59 10.85
N ALA A 127 7.76 4.86 11.60
CA ALA A 127 8.16 3.61 12.23
C ALA A 127 8.69 2.58 11.21
N VAL A 128 8.07 2.53 10.02
CA VAL A 128 8.53 1.67 8.92
C VAL A 128 9.86 2.15 8.35
N CYS A 129 10.05 3.46 8.17
CA CYS A 129 11.33 4.01 7.72
C CYS A 129 12.46 3.72 8.70
N ASP A 130 12.22 3.95 9.99
CA ASP A 130 13.18 3.62 11.06
C ASP A 130 13.48 2.12 11.08
N GLY A 131 12.44 1.29 10.96
CA GLY A 131 12.59 -0.16 10.89
C GLY A 131 13.36 -0.65 9.65
N ILE A 132 13.28 0.06 8.51
CA ILE A 132 14.09 -0.23 7.33
C ILE A 132 15.56 0.11 7.59
N CYS A 133 15.82 1.26 8.21
CA CYS A 133 17.18 1.67 8.58
C CYS A 133 17.80 0.67 9.55
N ASP A 134 17.09 0.32 10.62
CA ASP A 134 17.59 -0.54 11.70
C ASP A 134 17.50 -2.05 11.40
N GLY A 135 16.70 -2.44 10.40
CA GLY A 135 16.53 -3.84 10.01
C GLY A 135 15.53 -4.61 10.87
N THR A 136 14.64 -3.89 11.54
CA THR A 136 13.57 -4.42 12.38
C THR A 136 12.22 -4.43 11.68
N VAL A 137 12.15 -3.91 10.45
CA VAL A 137 10.93 -3.94 9.63
C VAL A 137 10.48 -5.39 9.39
N SER A 138 9.17 -5.61 9.48
CA SER A 138 8.56 -6.90 9.15
C SER A 138 8.87 -7.32 7.71
N VAL A 139 9.16 -8.61 7.50
CA VAL A 139 9.41 -9.17 6.16
C VAL A 139 8.24 -8.94 5.22
N ASN A 140 7.00 -9.01 5.72
CA ASN A 140 5.81 -8.80 4.90
C ASN A 140 5.65 -7.33 4.48
N ASP A 141 5.93 -6.39 5.39
CA ASP A 141 5.92 -4.96 5.08
C ASP A 141 7.02 -4.63 4.08
N LEU A 142 8.23 -5.14 4.30
CA LEU A 142 9.37 -4.90 3.43
C LEU A 142 9.14 -5.48 2.02
N ARG A 143 8.55 -6.68 1.89
CA ARG A 143 8.13 -7.22 0.58
C ARG A 143 7.13 -6.31 -0.11
N PHE A 144 6.14 -5.83 0.64
CA PHE A 144 5.10 -4.97 0.09
C PHE A 144 5.65 -3.61 -0.37
N ILE A 145 6.57 -3.04 0.41
CA ILE A 145 7.29 -1.81 0.08
C ILE A 145 8.13 -2.01 -1.18
N LEU A 146 8.92 -3.09 -1.27
CA LEU A 146 9.73 -3.37 -2.46
C LEU A 146 8.89 -3.54 -3.73
N LYS A 147 7.66 -4.06 -3.60
CA LYS A 147 6.69 -4.15 -4.72
C LYS A 147 6.13 -2.79 -5.14
N ASN A 148 6.03 -1.84 -4.21
CA ASN A 148 5.47 -0.50 -4.42
C ASN A 148 6.53 0.60 -4.20
N LEU A 149 7.79 0.31 -4.56
CA LEU A 149 8.94 1.11 -4.12
C LEU A 149 8.87 2.56 -4.58
N GLU A 150 8.42 2.83 -5.81
CA GLU A 150 8.30 4.20 -6.33
C GLU A 150 7.26 5.02 -5.56
N ASN A 151 6.11 4.42 -5.22
CA ASN A 151 5.10 5.08 -4.39
C ASN A 151 5.63 5.33 -2.99
N PHE A 152 6.34 4.35 -2.40
CA PHE A 152 6.98 4.51 -1.10
C PHE A 152 7.99 5.66 -1.10
N ARG A 153 8.87 5.74 -2.12
CA ARG A 153 9.79 6.87 -2.28
C ARG A 153 9.05 8.20 -2.39
N SER A 154 7.98 8.25 -3.18
CA SER A 154 7.18 9.46 -3.34
C SER A 154 6.56 9.90 -2.02
N VAL A 155 5.97 8.97 -1.25
CA VAL A 155 5.35 9.24 0.06
C VAL A 155 6.41 9.70 1.07
N VAL A 156 7.53 9.00 1.16
CA VAL A 156 8.60 9.28 2.13
C VAL A 156 9.24 10.64 1.87
N ARG A 157 9.42 11.04 0.60
CA ARG A 157 9.91 12.39 0.25
C ARG A 157 9.03 13.52 0.79
N GLN A 158 7.73 13.26 0.91
CA GLN A 158 6.77 14.24 1.42
C GLN A 158 6.71 14.26 2.95
N LEU A 159 7.39 13.35 3.65
CA LEU A 159 7.46 13.38 5.11
C LEU A 159 8.56 14.37 5.55
N ASN A 160 8.19 15.64 5.73
CA ASN A 160 9.10 16.74 6.10
C ASN A 160 9.94 16.49 7.38
N GLU A 161 9.48 15.60 8.26
CA GLU A 161 10.11 15.34 9.56
C GLU A 161 11.05 14.12 9.55
N VAL A 162 11.10 13.36 8.46
CA VAL A 162 11.99 12.19 8.39
C VAL A 162 13.23 12.61 7.62
N THR A 163 14.31 12.84 8.37
CA THR A 163 15.64 13.15 7.82
C THR A 163 16.27 11.91 7.20
N ILE A 164 15.58 11.28 6.24
CA ILE A 164 16.17 10.20 5.48
C ILE A 164 17.12 10.84 4.47
N ASN A 165 18.42 10.61 4.68
CA ASN A 165 19.39 10.85 3.62
C ASN A 165 19.05 9.90 2.46
N MET A 166 18.45 10.43 1.40
CA MET A 166 17.94 9.64 0.27
C MET A 166 19.03 8.85 -0.46
N ASP A 167 20.28 9.33 -0.43
CA ASP A 167 21.42 8.59 -1.01
C ASP A 167 21.77 7.36 -0.16
N ASN A 168 21.71 7.50 1.17
CA ASN A 168 21.87 6.37 2.08
C ASN A 168 20.68 5.41 2.03
N PHE A 169 19.47 5.94 1.83
CA PHE A 169 18.25 5.17 1.75
C PHE A 169 18.27 4.16 0.60
N GLU A 170 18.77 4.56 -0.58
CA GLU A 170 18.83 3.65 -1.72
C GLU A 170 19.78 2.48 -1.46
N SER A 171 20.92 2.75 -0.84
CA SER A 171 21.87 1.71 -0.40
C SER A 171 21.25 0.77 0.64
N ILE A 172 20.49 1.31 1.59
CA ILE A 172 19.76 0.53 2.60
C ILE A 172 18.71 -0.36 1.92
N ILE A 173 17.90 0.18 1.02
CA ILE A 173 16.87 -0.59 0.29
C ILE A 173 17.50 -1.72 -0.53
N GLN A 174 18.63 -1.48 -1.18
CA GLN A 174 19.37 -2.54 -1.89
C GLN A 174 19.86 -3.64 -0.94
N THR A 175 20.33 -3.26 0.25
CA THR A 175 20.74 -4.21 1.30
C THR A 175 19.54 -5.04 1.75
N ARG A 176 18.42 -4.40 2.07
CA ARG A 176 17.17 -5.06 2.48
C ARG A 176 16.60 -5.99 1.40
N ARG A 177 16.74 -5.64 0.13
CA ARG A 177 16.36 -6.52 -1.00
C ARG A 177 17.16 -7.82 -0.98
N LYS A 178 18.49 -7.75 -0.83
CA LYS A 178 19.36 -8.93 -0.76
C LYS A 178 19.05 -9.80 0.46
N GLU A 179 18.73 -9.17 1.59
CA GLU A 179 18.30 -9.89 2.80
C GLU A 179 17.02 -10.69 2.58
N ILE A 180 16.02 -10.10 1.91
CA ILE A 180 14.79 -10.83 1.52
C ILE A 180 15.10 -11.97 0.57
N GLU A 181 15.91 -11.74 -0.47
CA GLU A 181 16.28 -12.79 -1.43
C GLU A 181 16.93 -13.98 -0.72
N LYS A 182 17.83 -13.69 0.23
CA LYS A 182 18.48 -14.74 1.03
C LYS A 182 17.51 -15.43 1.98
N TYR A 183 16.61 -14.68 2.61
CA TYR A 183 15.56 -15.23 3.46
C TYR A 183 14.66 -16.20 2.67
N GLU A 184 14.27 -15.83 1.45
CA GLU A 184 13.45 -16.66 0.57
C GLU A 184 14.16 -17.92 0.10
N GLU A 185 15.44 -17.82 -0.25
CA GLU A 185 16.27 -18.98 -0.58
C GLU A 185 16.35 -19.97 0.60
N VAL A 186 16.58 -19.47 1.82
CA VAL A 186 16.64 -20.32 3.02
C VAL A 186 15.26 -20.92 3.33
N ALA A 187 14.18 -20.15 3.20
CA ALA A 187 12.82 -20.64 3.41
C ALA A 187 12.48 -21.80 2.45
N ASP A 188 12.85 -21.68 1.17
CA ASP A 188 12.67 -22.75 0.17
C ASP A 188 13.50 -24.00 0.51
N HIS A 189 14.74 -23.84 0.98
CA HIS A 189 15.55 -24.97 1.45
C HIS A 189 14.93 -25.68 2.66
N VAL A 190 14.41 -24.93 3.62
CA VAL A 190 13.70 -25.48 4.79
C VAL A 190 12.42 -26.19 4.37
N GLU A 191 11.66 -25.63 3.43
CA GLU A 191 10.46 -26.27 2.91
C GLU A 191 10.79 -27.59 2.18
N LYS A 192 11.83 -27.60 1.35
CA LYS A 192 12.33 -28.82 0.69
C LYS A 192 12.75 -29.88 1.70
N LEU A 193 13.47 -29.48 2.75
CA LEU A 193 13.87 -30.39 3.83
C LEU A 193 12.65 -30.96 4.55
N ASN A 194 11.68 -30.12 4.91
CA ASN A 194 10.43 -30.56 5.54
C ASN A 194 9.70 -31.59 4.67
N ARG A 195 9.58 -31.35 3.37
CA ARG A 195 8.99 -32.32 2.43
C ARG A 195 9.74 -33.65 2.38
N VAL A 196 11.07 -33.64 2.45
CA VAL A 196 11.89 -34.87 2.50
C VAL A 196 11.65 -35.61 3.82
N CYS A 197 11.67 -34.90 4.94
CA CYS A 197 11.40 -35.45 6.26
C CYS A 197 10.00 -36.06 6.34
N GLU A 198 8.97 -35.37 5.84
CA GLU A 198 7.59 -35.87 5.76
C GLU A 198 7.49 -37.14 4.93
N ARG A 199 8.13 -37.19 3.76
CA ARG A 199 8.16 -38.40 2.92
C ARG A 199 8.86 -39.56 3.62
N TYR A 200 9.99 -39.30 4.27
CA TYR A 200 10.76 -40.33 4.96
C TYR A 200 10.03 -40.84 6.20
N LEU A 201 9.44 -39.96 7.00
CA LEU A 201 8.63 -40.30 8.17
C LEU A 201 7.34 -41.03 7.77
N GLY A 202 6.67 -40.58 6.71
CA GLY A 202 5.50 -41.27 6.13
C GLY A 202 5.86 -42.65 5.55
N ALA A 203 7.02 -42.78 4.92
CA ALA A 203 7.53 -44.08 4.47
C ALA A 203 7.87 -45.01 5.65
N LYS A 204 8.52 -44.48 6.70
CA LYS A 204 8.81 -45.23 7.93
C LYS A 204 7.55 -45.65 8.67
N MET A 205 6.53 -44.79 8.77
CA MET A 205 5.24 -45.14 9.36
C MET A 205 4.57 -46.27 8.58
N LYS A 206 4.53 -46.20 7.24
CA LYS A 206 3.99 -47.29 6.41
C LYS A 206 4.77 -48.60 6.54
N GLU A 207 6.09 -48.55 6.73
CA GLU A 207 6.88 -49.75 7.02
C GLU A 207 6.65 -50.29 8.44
N MET A 208 6.48 -49.42 9.43
CA MET A 208 6.15 -49.81 10.80
C MET A 208 4.73 -50.38 10.90
N GLU A 209 3.76 -49.87 10.14
CA GLU A 209 2.40 -50.42 10.02
C GLU A 209 2.35 -51.79 9.33
N LYS A 210 3.34 -52.13 8.50
CA LYS A 210 3.50 -53.47 7.90
C LYS A 210 4.17 -54.49 8.82
N ARG A 211 4.91 -54.04 9.85
CA ARG A 211 5.60 -54.94 10.80
C ARG A 211 4.67 -55.72 11.77
N PRO A 212 3.53 -55.21 12.27
CA PRO A 212 2.69 -55.99 13.17
C PRO A 212 2.01 -57.21 12.52
N GLN A 213 2.02 -57.37 11.19
CA GLN A 213 1.42 -58.56 10.55
C GLN A 213 2.37 -59.77 10.41
N LYS A 214 3.68 -59.61 10.60
CA LYS A 214 4.64 -60.73 10.48
C LYS A 214 4.95 -61.45 11.80
N CYS A 215 4.57 -60.88 12.94
CA CYS A 215 4.85 -61.49 14.26
C CYS A 215 3.71 -62.34 14.83
N PHE A 216 2.53 -62.40 14.20
CA PHE A 216 1.37 -63.17 14.69
C PHE A 216 1.04 -64.45 13.90
N LEU A 217 1.88 -64.83 12.92
CA LEU A 217 1.63 -66.03 12.10
C LEU A 217 2.42 -67.29 12.52
N HIS A 218 3.08 -67.29 13.70
CA HIS A 218 3.86 -68.45 14.19
C HIS A 218 3.54 -68.89 15.62
N VAL A 219 2.38 -68.52 16.16
CA VAL A 219 1.90 -69.05 17.44
C VAL A 219 0.58 -69.76 17.20
N GLY A 220 0.64 -70.96 16.64
CA GLY A 220 -0.57 -71.71 16.30
C GLY A 220 -0.38 -73.08 15.66
N GLU A 221 0.77 -73.73 15.83
CA GLU A 221 0.92 -75.17 15.57
C GLU A 221 1.94 -75.73 16.55
N LEU A 222 1.46 -76.15 17.73
CA LEU A 222 2.00 -77.23 18.57
C LEU A 222 0.91 -77.64 19.59
#